data_AF-A0A9D8T4R6-F1
#
_entry.id   AF-A0A9D8T4R6-F1
#
_cell.length_a   1.000
_cell.length_b   1.000
_cell.length_c   1.000
_cell.angle_alpha   90.00
_cell.angle_beta   90.00
_cell.angle_gamma   90.00
#
_symmetry.space_group_name_H-M   'P 1'
#
loop_
_entity.id
_entity.type
_entity.pdbx_description
1 polymer ?
#
loop_
_entity_poly.entity_id
_entity_poly.type
_entity_poly.pdbx_seq_one_letter_code
_entity_poly.pdbx_strand_id
1 'polypeptide(L)'
;MAKIKVDFSKIIGKMKPVHAVGQPPIIGWSSDKLFHYLTEAGIPYSRLHDVGGGFGGGKFVDIPNVFPDFNADPDDPASYDFTWTDPLITSLMDSKVEPYYRLGVTIENEVWRKAYRVNPPEDPEKWAKICAGVIRHYTKGWANGFEYDIKYWEIWNEPECTNGRRVMWTGTWEQYLELYDVTSKLLKAEFPEIKIGGYASIGFYALKEMDPESTWCKDCQSYIDLFLQFMQYIKDHNCPMDFFSWHSYDEPKYTALYANYVAEKLKEYGYGHAEQHLNEWNCGPQNRDKACHAAATAGFLISMQNSPVDIGMFYDARCGTSIYGGLFNPMTLRPLKSYWAFPAFNELYRRKDQVEAESDTEDLYVAAAAGDPEGAVLIVNFR
;
A
#
# COMPACT_ATOMS: atom_id res chain seq x y z
N MET A 1 34.69 -13.08 8.79
CA MET A 1 34.60 -11.67 9.23
C MET A 1 34.12 -10.90 8.02
N ALA A 2 32.97 -10.25 8.12
CA ALA A 2 32.43 -9.43 7.04
C ALA A 2 33.04 -8.02 7.10
N LYS A 3 33.17 -7.36 5.95
CA LYS A 3 33.59 -5.97 5.81
C LYS A 3 32.45 -5.15 5.25
N ILE A 4 32.16 -4.04 5.93
CA ILE A 4 31.20 -3.03 5.49
C ILE A 4 31.98 -1.77 5.16
N LYS A 5 31.66 -1.16 4.02
CA LYS A 5 32.22 0.13 3.59
C LYS A 5 31.07 1.10 3.39
N VAL A 6 31.21 2.31 3.93
CA VAL A 6 30.26 3.41 3.76
C VAL A 6 31.02 4.65 3.36
N ASP A 7 30.57 5.34 2.32
CA ASP A 7 31.14 6.59 1.85
C ASP A 7 30.12 7.72 1.97
N PHE A 8 30.16 8.45 3.09
CA PHE A 8 29.27 9.58 3.37
C PHE A 8 29.46 10.77 2.41
N SER A 9 30.53 10.80 1.61
CA SER A 9 30.74 11.84 0.59
C SER A 9 30.02 11.54 -0.73
N LYS A 10 29.60 10.28 -0.94
CA LYS A 10 28.98 9.82 -2.19
C LYS A 10 27.48 9.62 -2.03
N ILE A 11 26.71 10.68 -2.30
CA ILE A 11 25.25 10.64 -2.37
C ILE A 11 24.82 9.88 -3.63
N ILE A 12 23.97 8.86 -3.47
CA ILE A 12 23.49 8.01 -4.57
C ILE A 12 21.98 8.14 -4.83
N GLY A 13 21.27 8.89 -3.99
CA GLY A 13 19.83 9.10 -4.14
C GLY A 13 19.20 9.73 -2.91
N LYS A 14 17.87 9.67 -2.84
CA LYS A 14 17.10 10.06 -1.65
C LYS A 14 16.69 8.82 -0.87
N MET A 15 16.59 8.97 0.45
CA MET A 15 15.87 8.02 1.28
C MET A 15 14.38 8.04 0.90
N LYS A 16 13.85 6.88 0.56
CA LYS A 16 12.50 6.68 0.07
C LYS A 16 11.57 6.28 1.23
N PRO A 17 10.28 6.63 1.16
CA PRO A 17 9.29 6.28 2.18
C PRO A 17 8.87 4.80 2.10
N VAL A 18 9.83 3.88 2.19
CA VAL A 18 9.57 2.42 2.13
C VAL A 18 9.14 1.82 3.47
N HIS A 19 9.12 2.62 4.53
CA HIS A 19 8.67 2.27 5.87
C HIS A 19 7.28 2.83 6.19
N ALA A 20 6.42 3.03 5.17
CA ALA A 20 4.99 3.25 5.40
C ALA A 20 4.30 1.97 5.87
N VAL A 21 3.01 2.06 6.21
CA VAL A 21 2.22 0.93 6.72
C VAL A 21 0.83 0.86 6.08
N GLY A 22 0.27 -0.33 5.96
CA GLY A 22 -1.17 -0.52 5.78
C GLY A 22 -1.87 -0.48 7.13
N GLN A 23 -3.08 0.08 7.19
CA GLN A 23 -3.95 0.26 8.35
C GLN A 23 -3.29 0.93 9.57
N PRO A 24 -3.87 2.00 10.11
CA PRO A 24 -3.39 2.51 11.38
C PRO A 24 -3.82 1.62 12.57
N PRO A 25 -3.13 1.70 13.73
CA PRO A 25 -3.38 0.88 14.91
C PRO A 25 -4.62 1.32 15.69
N ILE A 26 -5.78 1.30 15.05
CA ILE A 26 -7.06 1.60 15.71
C ILE A 26 -7.35 0.52 16.74
N ILE A 27 -7.77 0.93 17.94
CA ILE A 27 -8.27 0.03 18.98
C ILE A 27 -9.79 0.10 19.04
N GLY A 28 -10.44 -1.07 19.09
CA GLY A 28 -11.89 -1.15 19.18
C GLY A 28 -12.54 -0.51 17.96
N TRP A 29 -13.49 0.39 18.18
CA TRP A 29 -14.23 1.01 17.09
C TRP A 29 -13.54 2.23 16.49
N SER A 30 -12.87 3.08 17.29
CA SER A 30 -12.34 4.36 16.78
C SER A 30 -11.19 4.96 17.58
N SER A 31 -10.61 4.23 18.55
CA SER A 31 -9.58 4.81 19.40
C SER A 31 -8.24 4.91 18.66
N ASP A 32 -7.72 6.12 18.56
CA ASP A 32 -6.42 6.50 17.96
C ASP A 32 -5.24 6.46 18.94
N LYS A 33 -5.45 5.97 20.17
CA LYS A 33 -4.45 5.93 21.26
C LYS A 33 -3.06 5.41 20.87
N LEU A 34 -2.94 4.57 19.85
CA LEU A 34 -1.66 4.01 19.39
C LEU A 34 -1.01 4.80 18.25
N PHE A 35 -1.63 5.88 17.75
CA PHE A 35 -1.11 6.63 16.61
C PHE A 35 0.19 7.37 16.95
N HIS A 36 0.45 7.66 18.23
CA HIS A 36 1.75 8.16 18.69
C HIS A 36 2.92 7.24 18.26
N TYR A 37 2.70 5.92 18.18
CA TYR A 37 3.72 5.00 17.70
C TYR A 37 4.03 5.18 16.21
N LEU A 38 3.07 5.64 15.40
CA LEU A 38 3.32 5.99 14.00
C LEU A 38 4.19 7.25 13.92
N THR A 39 3.90 8.26 14.73
CA THR A 39 4.72 9.47 14.85
C THR A 39 6.13 9.16 15.33
N GLU A 40 6.28 8.34 16.37
CA GLU A 40 7.58 7.91 16.91
C GLU A 40 8.41 7.13 15.90
N ALA A 41 7.78 6.25 15.11
CA ALA A 41 8.42 5.52 14.04
C ALA A 41 8.63 6.36 12.76
N GLY A 42 8.14 7.60 12.73
CA GLY A 42 8.21 8.49 11.57
C GLY A 42 7.55 7.91 10.33
N ILE A 43 6.43 7.21 10.50
CA ILE A 43 5.68 6.60 9.41
C ILE A 43 5.16 7.70 8.47
N PRO A 44 5.51 7.68 7.16
CA PRO A 44 5.13 8.76 6.26
C PRO A 44 3.68 8.62 5.76
N TYR A 45 3.23 7.37 5.51
CA TYR A 45 1.90 7.09 5.00
C TYR A 45 1.21 5.94 5.74
N SER A 46 -0.11 6.01 5.83
CA SER A 46 -0.96 4.88 6.23
C SER A 46 -1.98 4.56 5.15
N ARG A 47 -1.88 3.37 4.54
CA ARG A 47 -2.83 2.90 3.51
C ARG A 47 -4.13 2.40 4.12
N LEU A 48 -5.23 2.91 3.60
CA LEU A 48 -6.56 2.71 4.17
C LEU A 48 -7.33 1.51 3.56
N HIS A 49 -6.65 0.40 3.30
CA HIS A 49 -7.28 -0.88 3.01
C HIS A 49 -7.55 -1.63 4.33
N ASP A 50 -8.67 -2.35 4.46
CA ASP A 50 -9.00 -3.19 5.65
C ASP A 50 -9.13 -2.48 7.01
N VAL A 51 -9.21 -1.15 7.00
CA VAL A 51 -9.35 -0.34 8.21
C VAL A 51 -10.62 -0.71 8.98
N GLY A 52 -10.48 -0.99 10.28
CA GLY A 52 -11.61 -1.41 11.12
C GLY A 52 -11.98 -2.90 10.96
N GLY A 53 -11.24 -3.66 10.16
CA GLY A 53 -11.47 -5.09 9.95
C GLY A 53 -12.56 -5.34 8.91
N GLY A 54 -13.33 -6.43 9.09
CA GLY A 54 -14.29 -6.91 8.09
C GLY A 54 -15.27 -5.82 7.62
N PHE A 55 -15.40 -5.67 6.30
CA PHE A 55 -16.23 -4.66 5.64
C PHE A 55 -15.90 -3.20 6.03
N GLY A 56 -14.63 -2.90 6.33
CA GLY A 56 -14.22 -1.58 6.81
C GLY A 56 -14.81 -1.25 8.19
N GLY A 57 -15.07 -2.26 9.01
CA GLY A 57 -15.85 -2.13 10.25
C GLY A 57 -17.31 -1.67 10.03
N GLY A 58 -17.80 -1.72 8.79
CA GLY A 58 -19.11 -1.23 8.37
C GLY A 58 -19.26 0.30 8.41
N LYS A 59 -18.17 1.05 8.64
CA LYS A 59 -18.19 2.49 8.91
C LYS A 59 -17.02 3.28 8.33
N PHE A 60 -15.85 2.67 8.18
CA PHE A 60 -14.65 3.38 7.77
C PHE A 60 -14.39 3.20 6.28
N VAL A 61 -13.95 4.28 5.62
CA VAL A 61 -13.18 4.37 4.37
C VAL A 61 -13.81 3.77 3.11
N ASP A 62 -14.23 2.50 3.17
CA ASP A 62 -14.84 1.76 2.07
C ASP A 62 -15.95 2.58 1.43
N ILE A 63 -16.01 2.58 0.10
CA ILE A 63 -16.97 3.41 -0.65
C ILE A 63 -18.42 3.14 -0.20
N PRO A 64 -18.88 1.89 0.03
CA PRO A 64 -20.23 1.64 0.56
C PRO A 64 -20.46 2.02 2.02
N ASN A 65 -19.40 2.32 2.79
CA ASN A 65 -19.54 2.87 4.14
C ASN A 65 -19.73 4.39 4.09
N VAL A 66 -18.94 5.08 3.25
CA VAL A 66 -19.02 6.55 3.10
C VAL A 66 -20.17 6.98 2.18
N PHE A 67 -20.68 6.11 1.31
CA PHE A 67 -21.84 6.34 0.44
C PHE A 67 -22.83 5.16 0.56
N PRO A 68 -23.69 5.17 1.60
CA PRO A 68 -24.47 3.99 1.97
C PRO A 68 -25.65 3.65 1.04
N ASP A 69 -26.19 4.63 0.30
CA ASP A 69 -27.27 4.40 -0.68
C ASP A 69 -26.79 4.72 -2.10
N PHE A 70 -26.47 3.68 -2.85
CA PHE A 70 -26.01 3.79 -4.24
C PHE A 70 -27.09 4.31 -5.21
N ASN A 71 -28.34 4.46 -4.79
CA ASN A 71 -29.38 5.13 -5.59
C ASN A 71 -29.40 6.66 -5.38
N ALA A 72 -28.79 7.15 -4.30
CA ALA A 72 -28.76 8.58 -3.98
C ALA A 72 -27.92 9.37 -5.00
N ASP A 73 -28.04 10.70 -4.94
CA ASP A 73 -27.33 11.64 -5.81
C ASP A 73 -25.88 11.83 -5.31
N PRO A 74 -24.85 11.51 -6.12
CA PRO A 74 -23.45 11.71 -5.72
C PRO A 74 -23.05 13.18 -5.58
N ASP A 75 -23.84 14.13 -6.08
CA ASP A 75 -23.59 15.56 -5.94
C ASP A 75 -24.22 16.16 -4.67
N ASP A 76 -25.10 15.42 -3.97
CA ASP A 76 -25.71 15.84 -2.70
C ASP A 76 -24.80 15.45 -1.51
N PRO A 77 -24.29 16.43 -0.73
CA PRO A 77 -23.57 16.17 0.51
C PRO A 77 -24.28 15.22 1.48
N ALA A 78 -25.61 15.23 1.53
CA ALA A 78 -26.40 14.41 2.45
C ALA A 78 -26.37 12.91 2.10
N SER A 79 -25.93 12.56 0.88
CA SER A 79 -25.76 11.16 0.46
C SER A 79 -24.53 10.47 1.06
N TYR A 80 -23.65 11.24 1.72
CA TYR A 80 -22.40 10.74 2.28
C TYR A 80 -22.45 10.66 3.81
N ASP A 81 -21.81 9.62 4.39
CA ASP A 81 -21.60 9.46 5.83
C ASP A 81 -20.09 9.44 6.14
N PHE A 82 -19.55 10.61 6.45
CA PHE A 82 -18.14 10.76 6.83
C PHE A 82 -17.89 10.65 8.34
N THR A 83 -18.93 10.41 9.15
CA THR A 83 -18.91 10.46 10.63
C THR A 83 -17.73 9.73 11.27
N TRP A 84 -17.34 8.58 10.71
CA TRP A 84 -16.26 7.75 11.24
C TRP A 84 -14.94 7.92 10.51
N THR A 85 -14.98 8.33 9.24
CA THR A 85 -13.76 8.49 8.44
C THR A 85 -13.09 9.84 8.74
N ASP A 86 -13.86 10.89 9.07
CA ASP A 86 -13.29 12.22 9.41
C ASP A 86 -12.37 12.20 10.62
N PRO A 87 -12.77 11.64 11.79
CA PRO A 87 -11.89 11.61 12.95
C PRO A 87 -10.66 10.73 12.68
N LEU A 88 -10.81 9.65 11.93
CA LEU A 88 -9.70 8.78 11.55
C LEU A 88 -8.65 9.53 10.71
N ILE A 89 -9.09 10.20 9.64
CA ILE A 89 -8.21 10.97 8.76
C ILE A 89 -7.58 12.12 9.53
N THR A 90 -8.37 12.83 10.35
CA THR A 90 -7.87 13.93 11.19
C THR A 90 -6.79 13.46 12.16
N SER A 91 -7.00 12.35 12.89
CA SER A 91 -5.99 11.80 13.80
C SER A 91 -4.72 11.35 13.07
N LEU A 92 -4.81 10.85 11.84
CA LEU A 92 -3.64 10.53 11.01
C LEU A 92 -2.86 11.80 10.64
N MET A 93 -3.55 12.83 10.17
CA MET A 93 -2.95 14.12 9.81
C MET A 93 -2.30 14.80 11.02
N ASP A 94 -2.97 14.81 12.18
CA ASP A 94 -2.41 15.32 13.45
C ASP A 94 -1.16 14.55 13.90
N SER A 95 -1.11 13.25 13.58
CA SER A 95 0.04 12.38 13.82
C SER A 95 1.16 12.53 12.78
N LYS A 96 0.98 13.42 11.80
CA LYS A 96 1.86 13.67 10.64
C LYS A 96 2.05 12.42 9.77
N VAL A 97 1.02 11.60 9.67
CA VAL A 97 0.97 10.42 8.80
C VAL A 97 -0.04 10.71 7.71
N GLU A 98 0.41 10.82 6.47
CA GLU A 98 -0.50 11.13 5.38
C GLU A 98 -1.35 9.88 5.04
N PRO A 99 -2.69 10.01 4.95
CA PRO A 99 -3.52 8.92 4.50
C PRO A 99 -3.23 8.57 3.03
N TYR A 100 -2.98 7.31 2.74
CA TYR A 100 -3.01 6.78 1.38
C TYR A 100 -4.39 6.17 1.16
N TYR A 101 -5.26 6.89 0.47
CA TYR A 101 -6.69 6.56 0.43
C TYR A 101 -6.96 5.54 -0.68
N ARG A 102 -7.45 4.36 -0.31
CA ARG A 102 -7.89 3.34 -1.25
C ARG A 102 -9.39 3.49 -1.50
N LEU A 103 -9.75 3.84 -2.73
CA LEU A 103 -11.11 3.93 -3.26
C LEU A 103 -11.58 2.53 -3.64
N GLY A 104 -12.26 1.86 -2.71
CA GLY A 104 -12.73 0.49 -2.92
C GLY A 104 -13.38 -0.12 -1.68
N VAL A 105 -13.28 -1.44 -1.54
CA VAL A 105 -13.90 -2.20 -0.45
C VAL A 105 -12.95 -3.19 0.20
N THR A 106 -13.05 -3.37 1.52
CA THR A 106 -12.30 -4.36 2.29
C THR A 106 -12.52 -5.77 1.75
N ILE A 107 -11.51 -6.63 1.90
CA ILE A 107 -11.59 -8.05 1.53
C ILE A 107 -12.80 -8.75 2.16
N GLU A 108 -13.49 -9.58 1.37
CA GLU A 108 -14.56 -10.44 1.84
C GLU A 108 -14.13 -11.91 1.84
N ASN A 109 -13.50 -12.35 2.93
CA ASN A 109 -12.93 -13.70 3.01
C ASN A 109 -13.95 -14.84 2.86
N GLU A 110 -15.26 -14.60 2.99
CA GLU A 110 -16.30 -15.64 3.00
C GLU A 110 -17.29 -15.54 1.81
N VAL A 111 -16.89 -15.02 0.64
CA VAL A 111 -17.86 -14.83 -0.46
C VAL A 111 -18.54 -16.11 -0.95
N TRP A 112 -17.97 -17.30 -0.71
CA TRP A 112 -18.63 -18.58 -1.00
C TRP A 112 -19.93 -18.78 -0.20
N ARG A 113 -20.10 -18.05 0.91
CA ARG A 113 -21.39 -17.93 1.61
C ARG A 113 -22.22 -16.85 0.95
N LYS A 114 -21.66 -15.64 0.82
CA LYS A 114 -22.28 -14.49 0.18
C LYS A 114 -21.27 -13.37 -0.03
N ALA A 115 -21.20 -12.83 -1.24
CA ALA A 115 -20.57 -11.54 -1.51
C ALA A 115 -21.54 -10.40 -1.17
N TYR A 116 -21.04 -9.34 -0.53
CA TYR A 116 -21.81 -8.16 -0.14
C TYR A 116 -21.42 -6.91 -0.94
N ARG A 117 -20.13 -6.62 -1.07
CA ARG A 117 -19.60 -5.33 -1.54
C ARG A 117 -18.51 -5.44 -2.60
N VAL A 118 -17.98 -6.63 -2.82
CA VAL A 118 -16.93 -6.91 -3.82
C VAL A 118 -17.47 -7.14 -5.24
N ASN A 119 -18.76 -6.85 -5.46
CA ASN A 119 -19.32 -6.86 -6.80
C ASN A 119 -18.88 -5.59 -7.56
N PRO A 120 -18.69 -5.68 -8.88
CA PRO A 120 -18.50 -4.50 -9.70
C PRO A 120 -19.64 -3.50 -9.48
N PRO A 121 -19.36 -2.19 -9.47
CA PRO A 121 -20.44 -1.21 -9.47
C PRO A 121 -21.27 -1.36 -10.75
N GLU A 122 -22.59 -1.23 -10.62
CA GLU A 122 -23.52 -1.32 -11.78
C GLU A 122 -23.31 -0.18 -12.78
N ASP A 123 -22.88 0.98 -12.28
CA ASP A 123 -22.57 2.19 -13.05
C ASP A 123 -21.17 2.71 -12.64
N PRO A 124 -20.13 2.43 -13.46
CA PRO A 124 -18.77 2.89 -13.21
C PRO A 124 -18.64 4.42 -13.15
N GLU A 125 -19.43 5.16 -13.93
CA GLU A 125 -19.38 6.62 -13.95
C GLU A 125 -19.97 7.19 -12.65
N LYS A 126 -21.10 6.65 -12.18
CA LYS A 126 -21.65 7.02 -10.89
C LYS A 126 -20.68 6.68 -9.75
N TRP A 127 -20.05 5.50 -9.78
CA TRP A 127 -19.04 5.13 -8.78
C TRP A 127 -17.85 6.10 -8.78
N ALA A 128 -17.38 6.52 -9.96
CA ALA A 128 -16.32 7.52 -10.09
C ALA A 128 -16.74 8.89 -9.53
N LYS A 129 -17.98 9.33 -9.74
CA LYS A 129 -18.53 10.57 -9.14
C LYS A 129 -18.62 10.49 -7.62
N ILE A 130 -19.00 9.32 -7.08
CA ILE A 130 -18.98 9.08 -5.62
C ILE A 130 -17.56 9.24 -5.08
N CYS A 131 -16.57 8.63 -5.74
CA CYS A 131 -15.17 8.77 -5.36
C CYS A 131 -14.68 10.22 -5.44
N ALA A 132 -15.11 10.97 -6.47
CA ALA A 132 -14.82 12.40 -6.59
C ALA A 132 -15.41 13.20 -5.41
N GLY A 133 -16.62 12.87 -4.95
CA GLY A 133 -17.21 13.48 -3.75
C GLY A 133 -16.37 13.26 -2.49
N VAL A 134 -15.81 12.06 -2.30
CA VAL A 134 -14.86 11.76 -1.22
C VAL A 134 -13.60 12.63 -1.33
N ILE A 135 -13.03 12.75 -2.53
CA ILE A 135 -11.84 13.58 -2.77
C ILE A 135 -12.14 15.06 -2.52
N ARG A 136 -13.26 15.59 -3.03
CA ARG A 136 -13.71 16.96 -2.76
C ARG A 136 -13.87 17.22 -1.27
N HIS A 137 -14.43 16.24 -0.54
CA HIS A 137 -14.61 16.36 0.90
C HIS A 137 -13.27 16.57 1.60
N TYR A 138 -12.25 15.76 1.33
CA TYR A 138 -10.97 15.88 2.05
C TYR A 138 -10.00 16.92 1.51
N THR A 139 -10.14 17.34 0.24
CA THR A 139 -9.15 18.22 -0.42
C THR A 139 -9.69 19.60 -0.80
N LYS A 140 -11.02 19.80 -0.84
CA LYS A 140 -11.67 21.03 -1.34
C LYS A 140 -12.73 21.61 -0.37
N GLY A 141 -12.81 21.12 0.86
CA GLY A 141 -13.75 21.60 1.87
C GLY A 141 -15.23 21.28 1.59
N TRP A 142 -15.53 20.43 0.60
CA TRP A 142 -16.90 20.12 0.22
C TRP A 142 -17.62 19.31 1.31
N ALA A 143 -18.95 19.45 1.41
CA ALA A 143 -19.75 18.76 2.43
C ALA A 143 -19.26 18.97 3.88
N ASN A 144 -18.85 20.20 4.22
CA ASN A 144 -18.23 20.55 5.51
C ASN A 144 -16.93 19.79 5.80
N GLY A 145 -16.16 19.48 4.74
CA GLY A 145 -14.92 18.73 4.84
C GLY A 145 -13.69 19.59 5.09
N PHE A 146 -12.58 19.14 4.52
CA PHE A 146 -11.22 19.60 4.79
C PHE A 146 -10.50 20.06 3.53
N GLU A 147 -9.37 20.74 3.73
CA GLU A 147 -8.44 21.14 2.67
C GLU A 147 -7.07 20.48 2.91
N TYR A 148 -7.08 19.17 3.17
CA TYR A 148 -5.86 18.40 3.35
C TYR A 148 -5.14 18.18 2.01
N ASP A 149 -3.81 18.17 2.05
CA ASP A 149 -2.95 17.86 0.90
C ASP A 149 -2.76 16.33 0.77
N ILE A 150 -3.86 15.58 0.66
CA ILE A 150 -3.81 14.13 0.49
C ILE A 150 -3.45 13.83 -0.96
N LYS A 151 -2.25 13.29 -1.17
CA LYS A 151 -1.67 13.12 -2.50
C LYS A 151 -2.14 11.87 -3.20
N TYR A 152 -2.29 10.76 -2.49
CA TYR A 152 -2.41 9.43 -3.10
C TYR A 152 -3.81 8.80 -2.98
N TRP A 153 -4.37 8.46 -4.14
CA TRP A 153 -5.70 7.88 -4.29
C TRP A 153 -5.62 6.63 -5.16
N GLU A 154 -5.83 5.48 -4.55
CA GLU A 154 -5.70 4.18 -5.20
C GLU A 154 -7.06 3.61 -5.59
N ILE A 155 -7.17 3.13 -6.83
CA ILE A 155 -8.39 2.53 -7.36
C ILE A 155 -8.34 1.03 -7.08
N TRP A 156 -9.26 0.60 -6.22
CA TRP A 156 -9.53 -0.79 -5.86
C TRP A 156 -8.38 -1.54 -5.16
N ASN A 157 -8.58 -2.85 -4.95
CA ASN A 157 -7.57 -3.77 -4.41
C ASN A 157 -7.72 -5.17 -5.01
N GLU A 158 -6.63 -5.79 -5.49
CA GLU A 158 -6.55 -7.17 -6.00
C GLU A 158 -7.76 -7.67 -6.84
N PRO A 159 -8.23 -6.90 -7.85
CA PRO A 159 -9.34 -7.34 -8.69
C PRO A 159 -9.04 -8.62 -9.49
N GLU A 160 -7.76 -8.98 -9.64
CA GLU A 160 -7.33 -10.21 -10.32
C GLU A 160 -7.43 -11.49 -9.46
N CYS A 161 -7.88 -11.39 -8.20
CA CYS A 161 -7.99 -12.52 -7.26
C CYS A 161 -9.10 -13.52 -7.66
N THR A 162 -8.86 -14.29 -8.73
CA THR A 162 -9.85 -15.15 -9.37
C THR A 162 -9.82 -16.62 -8.92
N ASN A 163 -8.92 -17.01 -8.00
CA ASN A 163 -8.55 -18.39 -7.63
C ASN A 163 -9.68 -19.18 -6.90
N GLY A 164 -10.87 -19.20 -7.47
CA GLY A 164 -12.08 -19.80 -6.92
C GLY A 164 -12.69 -19.04 -5.75
N ARG A 165 -12.05 -17.96 -5.27
CA ARG A 165 -12.53 -17.22 -4.11
C ARG A 165 -13.05 -15.82 -4.41
N ARG A 166 -12.67 -15.10 -5.48
CA ARG A 166 -13.26 -13.80 -5.87
C ARG A 166 -13.55 -12.86 -4.68
N VAL A 167 -12.61 -12.80 -3.72
CA VAL A 167 -12.80 -12.16 -2.40
C VAL A 167 -12.62 -10.66 -2.42
N MET A 168 -12.18 -10.11 -3.56
CA MET A 168 -11.89 -8.70 -3.77
C MET A 168 -12.67 -8.13 -4.95
N TRP A 169 -13.02 -8.99 -5.91
CA TRP A 169 -13.78 -8.63 -7.10
C TRP A 169 -14.50 -9.85 -7.66
N THR A 170 -15.82 -9.78 -7.79
CA THR A 170 -16.61 -10.89 -8.33
C THR A 170 -16.85 -10.79 -9.83
N GLY A 171 -16.55 -9.64 -10.44
CA GLY A 171 -16.75 -9.38 -11.86
C GLY A 171 -15.73 -10.06 -12.77
N THR A 172 -15.79 -9.70 -14.05
CA THR A 172 -14.74 -10.05 -15.01
C THR A 172 -13.58 -9.05 -14.94
N TRP A 173 -12.45 -9.41 -15.54
CA TRP A 173 -11.31 -8.50 -15.63
C TRP A 173 -11.63 -7.27 -16.46
N GLU A 174 -12.40 -7.44 -17.54
CA GLU A 174 -12.83 -6.36 -18.43
C GLU A 174 -13.69 -5.32 -17.69
N GLN A 175 -14.57 -5.76 -16.79
CA GLN A 175 -15.33 -4.85 -15.93
C GLN A 175 -14.42 -4.04 -15.00
N TYR A 176 -13.31 -4.63 -14.54
CA TYR A 176 -12.34 -3.89 -13.74
C TYR A 176 -11.56 -2.88 -14.59
N LEU A 177 -11.13 -3.27 -15.79
CA LEU A 177 -10.45 -2.37 -16.73
C LEU A 177 -11.33 -1.17 -17.08
N GLU A 178 -12.62 -1.39 -17.33
CA GLU A 178 -13.62 -0.34 -17.55
C GLU A 178 -13.77 0.57 -16.32
N LEU A 179 -13.87 0.00 -15.11
CA LEU A 179 -13.94 0.77 -13.87
C LEU A 179 -12.71 1.68 -13.72
N TYR A 180 -11.51 1.14 -13.93
CA TYR A 180 -10.28 1.92 -13.85
C TYR A 180 -10.23 3.01 -14.92
N ASP A 181 -10.62 2.72 -16.17
CA ASP A 181 -10.68 3.71 -17.26
C ASP A 181 -11.54 4.92 -16.89
N VAL A 182 -12.81 4.65 -16.59
CA VAL A 182 -13.80 5.68 -16.28
C VAL A 182 -13.38 6.49 -15.06
N THR A 183 -12.98 5.80 -13.99
CA THR A 183 -12.59 6.46 -12.74
C THR A 183 -11.33 7.31 -12.93
N SER A 184 -10.27 6.74 -13.52
CA SER A 184 -8.99 7.44 -13.64
C SER A 184 -9.13 8.70 -14.49
N LYS A 185 -9.86 8.65 -15.61
CA LYS A 185 -10.10 9.82 -16.46
C LYS A 185 -10.95 10.88 -15.76
N LEU A 186 -12.02 10.49 -15.09
CA LEU A 186 -12.90 11.42 -14.38
C LEU A 186 -12.14 12.14 -13.26
N LEU A 187 -11.47 11.38 -12.38
CA LEU A 187 -10.73 11.94 -11.25
C LEU A 187 -9.58 12.82 -11.71
N LYS A 188 -8.85 12.44 -12.77
CA LYS A 188 -7.73 13.23 -13.26
C LYS A 188 -8.16 14.51 -13.96
N ALA A 189 -9.34 14.52 -14.58
CA ALA A 189 -9.94 15.72 -15.17
C ALA A 189 -10.37 16.73 -14.10
N GLU A 190 -10.91 16.26 -12.98
CA GLU A 190 -11.37 17.13 -11.88
C GLU A 190 -10.23 17.57 -10.95
N PHE A 191 -9.28 16.68 -10.67
CA PHE A 191 -8.17 16.87 -9.73
C PHE A 191 -6.81 16.65 -10.43
N PRO A 192 -6.34 17.59 -11.26
CA PRO A 192 -5.07 17.46 -11.96
C PRO A 192 -3.84 17.37 -11.04
N GLU A 193 -3.95 17.73 -9.77
CA GLU A 193 -2.88 17.75 -8.78
C GLU A 193 -2.69 16.46 -7.97
N ILE A 194 -3.74 15.65 -7.78
CA ILE A 194 -3.63 14.40 -7.01
C ILE A 194 -2.89 13.33 -7.81
N LYS A 195 -2.37 12.31 -7.13
CA LYS A 195 -1.85 11.10 -7.79
C LYS A 195 -2.87 9.99 -7.73
N ILE A 196 -3.18 9.42 -8.90
CA ILE A 196 -4.04 8.25 -9.02
C ILE A 196 -3.27 7.05 -9.56
N GLY A 197 -3.70 5.87 -9.14
CA GLY A 197 -3.06 4.64 -9.56
C GLY A 197 -3.78 3.41 -9.02
N GLY A 198 -3.17 2.26 -9.23
CA GLY A 198 -3.76 0.98 -8.91
C GLY A 198 -2.95 -0.16 -9.53
N TYR A 199 -3.43 -1.39 -9.50
CA TYR A 199 -4.70 -1.85 -8.92
C TYR A 199 -4.50 -2.67 -7.65
N ALA A 200 -3.36 -2.45 -6.98
CA ALA A 200 -2.88 -3.24 -5.86
C ALA A 200 -2.75 -4.72 -6.27
N SER A 201 -1.90 -4.98 -7.28
CA SER A 201 -1.74 -6.32 -7.83
C SER A 201 -1.18 -7.30 -6.77
N ILE A 202 -1.69 -8.53 -6.73
CA ILE A 202 -1.30 -9.61 -5.81
C ILE A 202 0.21 -9.88 -5.84
N GLY A 203 0.85 -9.64 -6.98
CA GLY A 203 2.30 -9.68 -7.14
C GLY A 203 2.76 -10.59 -8.29
N PHE A 204 4.08 -10.78 -8.38
CA PHE A 204 4.75 -11.33 -9.55
C PHE A 204 5.46 -12.66 -9.24
N TYR A 205 4.84 -13.50 -8.41
CA TYR A 205 5.49 -14.68 -7.84
C TYR A 205 5.96 -15.71 -8.87
N ALA A 206 5.31 -15.77 -10.04
CA ALA A 206 5.67 -16.66 -11.15
C ALA A 206 7.03 -16.33 -11.81
N LEU A 207 7.66 -15.20 -11.45
CA LEU A 207 9.05 -14.92 -11.85
C LEU A 207 10.08 -15.78 -11.11
N LYS A 208 9.68 -16.49 -10.05
CA LYS A 208 10.52 -17.50 -9.40
C LYS A 208 10.36 -18.86 -10.07
N GLU A 209 11.38 -19.69 -9.93
CA GLU A 209 11.23 -21.12 -10.19
C GLU A 209 10.16 -21.71 -9.27
N MET A 210 9.15 -22.32 -9.88
CA MET A 210 8.01 -22.94 -9.22
C MET A 210 7.68 -24.25 -9.92
N ASP A 211 7.01 -25.17 -9.22
CA ASP A 211 6.47 -26.38 -9.85
C ASP A 211 5.36 -25.99 -10.85
N PRO A 212 5.57 -26.19 -12.17
CA PRO A 212 4.64 -25.74 -13.20
C PRO A 212 3.27 -26.43 -13.11
N GLU A 213 3.20 -27.60 -12.47
CA GLU A 213 1.93 -28.31 -12.32
C GLU A 213 1.08 -27.84 -11.14
N SER A 214 1.68 -27.11 -10.19
CA SER A 214 0.97 -26.60 -9.03
C SER A 214 -0.09 -25.56 -9.41
N THR A 215 -1.26 -25.63 -8.78
CA THR A 215 -2.34 -24.64 -8.96
C THR A 215 -1.84 -23.22 -8.67
N TRP A 216 -1.00 -23.08 -7.64
CA TRP A 216 -0.40 -21.80 -7.28
C TRP A 216 0.50 -21.23 -8.39
N CYS A 217 1.30 -22.04 -9.09
CA CYS A 217 2.07 -21.55 -10.23
C CYS A 217 1.17 -21.04 -11.36
N LYS A 218 0.06 -21.75 -11.65
CA LYS A 218 -0.90 -21.37 -12.69
C LYS A 218 -1.62 -20.06 -12.33
N ASP A 219 -2.01 -19.90 -11.07
CA ASP A 219 -2.58 -18.66 -10.54
C ASP A 219 -1.59 -17.49 -10.62
N CYS A 220 -0.34 -17.69 -10.19
CA CYS A 220 0.68 -16.66 -10.26
C CYS A 220 1.01 -16.23 -11.69
N GLN A 221 0.97 -17.16 -12.65
CA GLN A 221 1.15 -16.82 -14.05
C GLN A 221 -0.01 -15.98 -14.58
N SER A 222 -1.25 -16.32 -14.20
CA SER A 222 -2.42 -15.54 -14.64
C SER A 222 -2.38 -14.10 -14.12
N TYR A 223 -1.83 -13.85 -12.94
CA TYR A 223 -1.63 -12.48 -12.43
C TYR A 223 -0.68 -11.66 -13.28
N ILE A 224 0.42 -12.25 -13.77
CA ILE A 224 1.33 -11.59 -14.70
C ILE A 224 0.59 -11.30 -16.02
N ASP A 225 -0.17 -12.25 -16.54
CA ASP A 225 -0.92 -12.07 -17.79
C ASP A 225 -1.97 -10.96 -17.67
N LEU A 226 -2.67 -10.86 -16.53
CA LEU A 226 -3.66 -9.81 -16.24
C LEU A 226 -2.99 -8.44 -16.04
N PHE A 227 -1.81 -8.39 -15.42
CA PHE A 227 -0.99 -7.18 -15.36
C PHE A 227 -0.59 -6.68 -16.76
N LEU A 228 -0.10 -7.57 -17.63
CA LEU A 228 0.26 -7.19 -19.00
C LEU A 228 -0.97 -6.73 -19.80
N GLN A 229 -2.12 -7.36 -19.60
CA GLN A 229 -3.39 -6.90 -20.18
C GLN A 229 -3.78 -5.51 -19.67
N PHE A 230 -3.65 -5.24 -18.38
CA PHE A 230 -3.88 -3.91 -17.81
C PHE A 230 -2.96 -2.86 -18.43
N MET A 231 -1.65 -3.14 -18.50
CA MET A 231 -0.66 -2.23 -19.09
C MET A 231 -0.97 -1.91 -20.56
N GLN A 232 -1.38 -2.92 -21.34
CA GLN A 232 -1.79 -2.72 -22.72
C GLN A 232 -3.08 -1.89 -22.81
N TYR A 233 -4.07 -2.21 -21.98
CA TYR A 233 -5.36 -1.54 -21.97
C TYR A 233 -5.23 -0.05 -21.62
N ILE A 234 -4.55 0.30 -20.52
CA ILE A 234 -4.38 1.71 -20.11
C ILE A 234 -3.65 2.52 -21.18
N LYS A 235 -2.69 1.90 -21.88
CA LYS A 235 -1.96 2.52 -22.99
C LYS A 235 -2.88 2.80 -24.17
N ASP A 236 -3.65 1.81 -24.61
CA ASP A 236 -4.54 1.95 -25.77
C ASP A 236 -5.69 2.92 -25.51
N HIS A 237 -6.15 2.98 -24.26
CA HIS A 237 -7.26 3.84 -23.83
C HIS A 237 -6.81 5.22 -23.32
N ASN A 238 -5.49 5.46 -23.21
CA ASN A 238 -4.92 6.67 -22.61
C ASN A 238 -5.44 6.93 -21.18
N CYS A 239 -5.55 5.88 -20.37
CA CYS A 239 -5.93 6.01 -18.98
C CYS A 239 -4.79 6.65 -18.19
N PRO A 240 -5.06 7.69 -17.36
CA PRO A 240 -4.03 8.25 -16.50
C PRO A 240 -3.59 7.26 -15.42
N MET A 241 -2.29 7.25 -15.12
CA MET A 241 -1.70 6.45 -14.05
C MET A 241 -0.42 7.14 -13.56
N ASP A 242 -0.47 7.71 -12.36
CA ASP A 242 0.66 8.38 -11.72
C ASP A 242 1.55 7.39 -10.94
N PHE A 243 0.97 6.26 -10.54
CA PHE A 243 1.69 5.16 -9.89
C PHE A 243 1.04 3.81 -10.20
N PHE A 244 1.84 2.74 -10.15
CA PHE A 244 1.37 1.37 -10.17
C PHE A 244 1.60 0.74 -8.79
N SER A 245 0.57 0.08 -8.25
CA SER A 245 0.63 -0.53 -6.93
C SER A 245 0.50 -2.05 -6.95
N TRP A 246 1.26 -2.72 -6.08
CA TRP A 246 1.38 -4.17 -6.04
C TRP A 246 1.85 -4.70 -4.68
N HIS A 247 1.71 -6.01 -4.46
CA HIS A 247 1.91 -6.69 -3.18
C HIS A 247 3.08 -7.68 -3.22
N SER A 248 3.69 -7.93 -2.05
CA SER A 248 4.65 -9.02 -1.90
C SER A 248 4.78 -9.49 -0.45
N TYR A 249 4.54 -10.77 -0.21
CA TYR A 249 4.80 -11.43 1.08
C TYR A 249 6.06 -12.32 1.04
N ASP A 250 6.94 -12.08 0.06
CA ASP A 250 8.14 -12.87 -0.20
C ASP A 250 9.38 -12.38 0.57
N GLU A 251 10.50 -13.07 0.38
CA GLU A 251 11.81 -12.63 0.86
C GLU A 251 12.34 -11.43 0.07
N PRO A 252 13.15 -10.55 0.69
CA PRO A 252 13.66 -9.32 0.07
C PRO A 252 14.26 -9.51 -1.34
N LYS A 253 15.07 -10.56 -1.53
CA LYS A 253 15.72 -10.86 -2.82
C LYS A 253 14.74 -11.07 -3.97
N TYR A 254 13.61 -11.73 -3.70
CA TYR A 254 12.61 -12.05 -4.72
C TYR A 254 11.70 -10.85 -4.96
N THR A 255 11.34 -10.11 -3.91
CA THR A 255 10.61 -8.84 -4.07
C THR A 255 11.43 -7.84 -4.90
N ALA A 256 12.75 -7.77 -4.71
CA ALA A 256 13.61 -6.93 -5.54
C ALA A 256 13.63 -7.37 -7.03
N LEU A 257 13.61 -8.67 -7.30
CA LEU A 257 13.43 -9.21 -8.66
C LEU A 257 12.10 -8.74 -9.27
N TYR A 258 11.00 -8.80 -8.51
CA TYR A 258 9.68 -8.36 -8.96
C TYR A 258 9.65 -6.86 -9.25
N ALA A 259 10.21 -6.04 -8.37
CA ALA A 259 10.33 -4.59 -8.56
C ALA A 259 11.09 -4.23 -9.84
N ASN A 260 12.16 -4.95 -10.16
CA ASN A 260 12.90 -4.75 -11.41
C ASN A 260 12.07 -5.12 -12.65
N TYR A 261 11.33 -6.23 -12.60
CA TYR A 261 10.43 -6.61 -13.68
C TYR A 261 9.32 -5.57 -13.90
N VAL A 262 8.69 -5.10 -12.82
CA VAL A 262 7.67 -4.03 -12.90
C VAL A 262 8.27 -2.76 -13.49
N ALA A 263 9.46 -2.33 -13.06
CA ALA A 263 10.15 -1.17 -13.62
C ALA A 263 10.36 -1.29 -15.14
N GLU A 264 10.82 -2.47 -15.59
CA GLU A 264 11.04 -2.77 -17.00
C GLU A 264 9.74 -2.66 -17.80
N LYS A 265 8.66 -3.29 -17.30
CA LYS A 265 7.36 -3.28 -17.97
C LYS A 265 6.69 -1.91 -17.98
N LEU A 266 6.74 -1.16 -16.88
CA LEU A 266 6.28 0.22 -16.87
C LEU A 266 6.98 1.04 -17.95
N LYS A 267 8.31 0.92 -18.08
CA LYS A 267 9.07 1.59 -19.14
C LYS A 267 8.67 1.13 -20.55
N GLU A 268 8.55 -0.18 -20.78
CA GLU A 268 8.16 -0.76 -22.07
C GLU A 268 6.81 -0.25 -22.58
N TYR A 269 5.84 -0.09 -21.67
CA TYR A 269 4.50 0.39 -22.00
C TYR A 269 4.37 1.93 -21.99
N GLY A 270 5.45 2.68 -21.71
CA GLY A 270 5.47 4.15 -21.75
C GLY A 270 5.17 4.84 -20.41
N TYR A 271 5.04 4.08 -19.33
CA TYR A 271 4.75 4.52 -17.97
C TYR A 271 5.99 4.54 -17.06
N GLY A 272 7.20 4.65 -17.63
CA GLY A 272 8.46 4.69 -16.85
C GLY A 272 8.62 5.91 -15.93
N HIS A 273 7.67 6.84 -15.94
CA HIS A 273 7.57 7.98 -15.03
C HIS A 273 6.65 7.73 -13.83
N ALA A 274 5.83 6.67 -13.88
CA ALA A 274 4.91 6.31 -12.81
C ALA A 274 5.69 5.76 -11.61
N GLU A 275 5.27 6.13 -10.40
CA GLU A 275 5.85 5.61 -9.16
C GLU A 275 5.49 4.13 -8.98
N GLN A 276 6.36 3.35 -8.34
CA GLN A 276 6.07 1.98 -7.91
C GLN A 276 5.74 1.94 -6.43
N HIS A 277 4.51 1.55 -6.10
CA HIS A 277 4.05 1.41 -4.72
C HIS A 277 3.93 -0.06 -4.36
N LEU A 278 4.85 -0.56 -3.53
CA LEU A 278 4.68 -1.84 -2.86
C LEU A 278 3.73 -1.64 -1.68
N ASN A 279 2.44 -1.56 -1.96
CA ASN A 279 1.41 -1.06 -1.05
C ASN A 279 0.86 -2.12 -0.07
N GLU A 280 1.32 -3.37 -0.19
CA GLU A 280 1.29 -4.37 0.89
C GLU A 280 2.54 -5.25 0.84
N TRP A 281 3.24 -5.33 1.97
CA TRP A 281 4.28 -6.34 2.14
C TRP A 281 4.44 -6.80 3.59
N ASN A 282 4.86 -8.06 3.76
CA ASN A 282 5.31 -8.59 5.04
C ASN A 282 6.14 -9.86 4.80
N CYS A 283 7.45 -9.80 5.03
CA CYS A 283 8.32 -10.95 4.83
C CYS A 283 8.38 -11.83 6.10
N GLY A 284 7.81 -13.02 6.01
CA GLY A 284 7.79 -14.00 7.10
C GLY A 284 6.77 -13.75 8.22
N PRO A 285 5.49 -13.44 7.92
CA PRO A 285 4.43 -13.17 8.91
C PRO A 285 4.25 -14.28 9.96
N GLN A 286 4.55 -15.54 9.62
CA GLN A 286 4.55 -16.69 10.53
C GLN A 286 5.56 -16.58 11.69
N ASN A 287 6.52 -15.66 11.58
CA ASN A 287 7.52 -15.38 12.61
C ASN A 287 7.17 -14.17 13.48
N ARG A 288 5.91 -13.71 13.45
CA ARG A 288 5.40 -12.60 14.26
C ARG A 288 5.93 -12.63 15.71
N ASP A 289 6.42 -11.48 16.16
CA ASP A 289 7.05 -11.23 17.47
C ASP A 289 8.36 -11.98 17.75
N LYS A 290 8.97 -12.62 16.74
CA LYS A 290 10.32 -13.18 16.85
C LYS A 290 11.37 -12.16 16.40
N ALA A 291 12.58 -12.30 16.92
CA ALA A 291 13.71 -11.45 16.54
C ALA A 291 14.07 -11.62 15.04
N CYS A 292 13.91 -12.83 14.49
CA CYS A 292 14.13 -13.08 13.08
C CYS A 292 13.15 -12.32 12.17
N HIS A 293 11.90 -12.09 12.61
CA HIS A 293 10.95 -11.27 11.85
C HIS A 293 11.33 -9.79 11.86
N ALA A 294 11.84 -9.28 12.99
CA ALA A 294 12.36 -7.91 13.07
C ALA A 294 13.58 -7.71 12.15
N ALA A 295 14.51 -8.67 12.14
CA ALA A 295 15.64 -8.66 11.22
C ALA A 295 15.18 -8.76 9.75
N ALA A 296 14.23 -9.66 9.44
CA ALA A 296 13.66 -9.78 8.10
C ALA A 296 13.05 -8.44 7.63
N THR A 297 12.23 -7.83 8.50
CA THR A 297 11.57 -6.54 8.24
C THR A 297 12.58 -5.44 7.96
N ALA A 298 13.62 -5.30 8.79
CA ALA A 298 14.66 -4.29 8.59
C ALA A 298 15.48 -4.54 7.31
N GLY A 299 15.81 -5.80 7.01
CA GLY A 299 16.50 -6.18 5.76
C GLY A 299 15.64 -5.92 4.53
N PHE A 300 14.33 -6.13 4.63
CA PHE A 300 13.37 -5.81 3.58
C PHE A 300 13.32 -4.31 3.28
N LEU A 301 13.25 -3.46 4.31
CA LEU A 301 13.30 -2.00 4.15
C LEU A 301 14.58 -1.55 3.41
N ILE A 302 15.74 -2.10 3.78
CA ILE A 302 17.01 -1.83 3.08
C ILE A 302 16.94 -2.29 1.62
N SER A 303 16.42 -3.49 1.37
CA SER A 303 16.31 -4.03 0.02
C SER A 303 15.39 -3.18 -0.87
N MET A 304 14.26 -2.71 -0.33
CA MET A 304 13.35 -1.85 -1.07
C MET A 304 13.92 -0.43 -1.26
N GLN A 305 14.68 0.10 -0.30
CA GLN A 305 15.44 1.33 -0.50
C GLN A 305 16.39 1.22 -1.71
N ASN A 306 16.96 0.05 -1.96
CA ASN A 306 17.90 -0.19 -3.05
C ASN A 306 17.24 -0.75 -4.34
N SER A 307 15.92 -0.91 -4.37
CA SER A 307 15.18 -1.37 -5.55
C SER A 307 14.49 -0.20 -6.29
N PRO A 308 13.82 -0.45 -7.43
CA PRO A 308 12.98 0.55 -8.09
C PRO A 308 11.69 0.96 -7.34
N VAL A 309 11.39 0.39 -6.17
CA VAL A 309 10.19 0.74 -5.38
C VAL A 309 10.29 2.18 -4.85
N ASP A 310 9.27 3.01 -5.06
CA ASP A 310 9.24 4.39 -4.57
C ASP A 310 8.62 4.49 -3.18
N ILE A 311 7.55 3.73 -2.91
CA ILE A 311 6.85 3.68 -1.63
C ILE A 311 6.61 2.23 -1.23
N GLY A 312 6.80 1.91 0.04
CA GLY A 312 6.60 0.57 0.60
C GLY A 312 5.73 0.64 1.84
N MET A 313 4.67 -0.18 1.91
CA MET A 313 3.70 -0.19 2.99
C MET A 313 3.59 -1.57 3.63
N PHE A 314 4.07 -1.68 4.86
CA PHE A 314 4.01 -2.93 5.61
C PHE A 314 2.56 -3.30 5.94
N TYR A 315 2.11 -4.48 5.55
CA TYR A 315 0.80 -5.01 5.95
C TYR A 315 0.98 -5.78 7.26
N ASP A 316 0.39 -5.37 8.38
CA ASP A 316 -0.28 -4.09 8.63
C ASP A 316 0.18 -3.53 10.00
N ALA A 317 -0.06 -2.24 10.25
CA ALA A 317 0.15 -1.62 11.57
C ALA A 317 -1.07 -1.74 12.48
N ARG A 318 -2.13 -2.44 12.08
CA ARG A 318 -3.32 -2.64 12.91
C ARG A 318 -2.97 -3.31 14.24
N CYS A 319 -3.63 -2.91 15.33
CA CYS A 319 -3.57 -3.67 16.56
C CYS A 319 -4.52 -4.89 16.47
N GLY A 320 -4.00 -6.07 16.10
CA GLY A 320 -4.85 -7.23 15.77
C GLY A 320 -4.24 -8.60 15.99
N THR A 321 -5.05 -9.63 15.81
CA THR A 321 -4.68 -11.05 15.96
C THR A 321 -4.23 -11.70 14.65
N SER A 322 -4.36 -11.02 13.51
CA SER A 322 -3.90 -11.54 12.21
C SER A 322 -2.42 -11.95 12.29
N ILE A 323 -2.06 -13.00 11.55
CA ILE A 323 -0.66 -13.36 11.34
C ILE A 323 -0.04 -12.51 10.23
N TYR A 324 -0.84 -12.11 9.24
CA TYR A 324 -0.41 -11.33 8.09
C TYR A 324 -0.10 -9.88 8.44
N GLY A 325 -0.53 -9.42 9.62
CA GLY A 325 -0.30 -8.04 10.06
C GLY A 325 -0.25 -7.90 11.58
N GLY A 326 0.07 -6.68 12.00
CA GLY A 326 -0.03 -6.20 13.36
C GLY A 326 1.29 -6.01 14.06
N LEU A 327 1.81 -4.78 13.96
CA LEU A 327 2.96 -4.27 14.72
C LEU A 327 2.72 -4.19 16.24
N PHE A 328 1.48 -4.40 16.70
CA PHE A 328 1.11 -4.25 18.10
C PHE A 328 0.44 -5.51 18.64
N ASN A 329 0.72 -5.82 19.90
CA ASN A 329 0.10 -6.92 20.62
C ASN A 329 -1.32 -6.52 21.06
N PRO A 330 -2.38 -7.23 20.65
CA PRO A 330 -3.75 -6.84 20.98
C PRO A 330 -4.12 -7.01 22.46
N MET A 331 -3.35 -7.77 23.24
CA MET A 331 -3.57 -7.97 24.67
C MET A 331 -2.85 -6.93 25.53
N THR A 332 -1.64 -6.53 25.14
CA THR A 332 -0.81 -5.60 25.93
C THR A 332 -0.78 -4.18 25.37
N LEU A 333 -1.25 -4.01 24.13
CA LEU A 333 -1.19 -2.76 23.35
C LEU A 333 0.23 -2.23 23.14
N ARG A 334 1.25 -3.08 23.32
CA ARG A 334 2.65 -2.74 23.15
C ARG A 334 3.16 -3.15 21.77
N PRO A 335 4.18 -2.47 21.24
CA PRO A 335 4.83 -2.88 19.99
C PRO A 335 5.42 -4.29 20.08
N LEU A 336 5.28 -5.04 18.99
CA LEU A 336 5.99 -6.30 18.74
C LEU A 336 7.38 -6.02 18.19
N LYS A 337 8.25 -7.05 18.14
CA LYS A 337 9.64 -6.84 17.73
C LYS A 337 9.82 -6.22 16.34
N SER A 338 8.98 -6.54 15.37
CA SER A 338 9.06 -5.98 14.00
C SER A 338 8.83 -4.47 13.95
N TYR A 339 8.07 -3.90 14.89
CA TYR A 339 7.89 -2.45 15.00
C TYR A 339 9.21 -1.70 15.05
N TRP A 340 10.23 -2.24 15.75
CA TRP A 340 11.50 -1.55 15.95
C TRP A 340 12.35 -1.41 14.67
N ALA A 341 12.01 -2.12 13.58
CA ALA A 341 12.63 -1.90 12.28
C ALA A 341 12.26 -0.51 11.69
N PHE A 342 11.07 0.00 11.99
CA PHE A 342 10.56 1.26 11.44
C PHE A 342 11.25 2.51 12.03
N PRO A 343 11.32 2.72 13.36
CA PRO A 343 12.08 3.84 13.91
C PRO A 343 13.57 3.74 13.57
N ALA A 344 14.14 2.53 13.49
CA ALA A 344 15.52 2.33 13.06
C ALA A 344 15.75 2.76 11.60
N PHE A 345 14.83 2.45 10.68
CA PHE A 345 14.90 2.93 9.30
C PHE A 345 14.62 4.43 9.20
N ASN A 346 13.72 4.96 10.03
CA ASN A 346 13.40 6.38 10.05
C ASN A 346 14.61 7.26 10.43
N GLU A 347 15.55 6.73 11.22
CA GLU A 347 16.85 7.39 11.44
C GLU A 347 17.58 7.65 10.11
N LEU A 348 17.52 6.74 9.14
CA LEU A 348 18.05 7.02 7.80
C LEU A 348 17.14 8.01 7.07
N TYR A 349 15.83 7.77 7.06
CA TYR A 349 14.86 8.55 6.30
C TYR A 349 14.92 10.06 6.61
N ARG A 350 14.99 10.44 7.89
CA ARG A 350 15.04 11.85 8.32
C ARG A 350 16.27 12.63 7.83
N ARG A 351 17.35 11.92 7.47
CA ARG A 351 18.59 12.51 6.93
C ARG A 351 18.49 12.81 5.43
N LYS A 352 17.50 12.25 4.74
CA LYS A 352 17.10 12.52 3.35
C LYS A 352 18.05 11.98 2.27
N ASP A 353 19.36 12.14 2.39
CA ASP A 353 20.29 11.76 1.32
C ASP A 353 20.85 10.35 1.56
N GLN A 354 20.53 9.42 0.67
CA GLN A 354 21.11 8.08 0.68
C GLN A 354 22.57 8.16 0.22
N VAL A 355 23.48 7.47 0.92
CA VAL A 355 24.90 7.39 0.54
C VAL A 355 25.31 5.97 0.19
N GLU A 356 26.41 5.85 -0.56
CA GLU A 356 26.95 4.54 -0.94
C GLU A 356 27.35 3.73 0.29
N ALA A 357 26.82 2.51 0.37
CA ALA A 357 27.09 1.57 1.44
C ALA A 357 27.06 0.14 0.91
N GLU A 358 28.10 -0.64 1.17
CA GLU A 358 28.28 -1.99 0.64
C GLU A 358 28.76 -2.96 1.73
N SER A 359 28.39 -4.23 1.56
CA SER A 359 28.82 -5.37 2.37
C SER A 359 29.50 -6.38 1.44
N ASP A 360 30.61 -6.98 1.89
CA ASP A 360 31.29 -8.06 1.16
C ASP A 360 30.62 -9.44 1.29
N THR A 361 29.47 -9.50 1.96
CA THR A 361 28.64 -10.70 2.13
C THR A 361 27.17 -10.39 1.85
N GLU A 362 26.48 -11.35 1.25
CA GLU A 362 25.03 -11.33 0.98
C GLU A 362 24.17 -11.45 2.25
N ASP A 363 24.78 -11.79 3.40
CA ASP A 363 24.08 -12.09 4.65
C ASP A 363 23.81 -10.84 5.50
N LEU A 364 24.50 -9.76 5.16
CA LEU A 364 24.41 -8.48 5.84
C LEU A 364 23.85 -7.43 4.88
N TYR A 365 22.66 -6.95 5.22
CA TYR A 365 22.03 -5.83 4.53
C TYR A 365 22.53 -4.53 5.16
N VAL A 366 22.89 -3.57 4.31
CA VAL A 366 23.44 -2.28 4.72
C VAL A 366 22.79 -1.15 3.95
N ALA A 367 22.37 -0.11 4.67
CA ALA A 367 21.99 1.17 4.11
C ALA A 367 22.58 2.29 4.97
N ALA A 368 22.88 3.42 4.35
CA ALA A 368 23.37 4.60 5.06
C ALA A 368 22.77 5.88 4.46
N ALA A 369 22.70 6.91 5.30
CA ALA A 369 22.22 8.22 4.90
C ALA A 369 23.06 9.34 5.52
N ALA A 370 23.23 10.44 4.80
CA ALA A 370 23.88 11.67 5.26
C ALA A 370 22.83 12.77 5.42
N GLY A 371 23.02 13.67 6.40
CA GLY A 371 22.09 14.77 6.69
C GLY A 371 22.25 15.29 8.12
N ASP A 372 21.35 16.18 8.54
CA ASP A 372 21.25 16.71 9.91
C ASP A 372 20.61 15.66 10.84
N PRO A 373 21.18 15.34 12.03
CA PRO A 373 22.35 15.97 12.66
C PRO A 373 23.71 15.39 12.28
N GLU A 374 23.78 14.14 11.84
CA GLU A 374 25.02 13.49 11.35
C GLU A 374 24.65 12.38 10.35
N GLY A 375 25.63 11.67 9.77
CA GLY A 375 25.35 10.44 9.02
C GLY A 375 24.78 9.32 9.90
N ALA A 376 24.11 8.33 9.31
CA ALA A 376 23.70 7.10 9.98
C ALA A 376 23.87 5.88 9.07
N VAL A 377 24.06 4.72 9.71
CA VAL A 377 24.19 3.42 9.05
C VAL A 377 23.25 2.44 9.75
N LEU A 378 22.43 1.74 8.97
CA LEU A 378 21.63 0.60 9.43
C LEU A 378 22.27 -0.68 8.89
N ILE A 379 22.58 -1.60 9.80
CA ILE A 379 23.20 -2.89 9.48
C ILE A 379 22.26 -3.98 10.00
N VAL A 380 21.89 -4.90 9.13
CA VAL A 380 20.98 -5.99 9.47
C VAL A 380 21.62 -7.31 9.12
N ASN A 381 21.77 -8.17 10.13
CA ASN A 381 22.17 -9.56 9.93
C ASN A 381 20.92 -10.43 9.83
N PHE A 382 20.70 -10.98 8.63
CA PHE A 382 19.56 -11.82 8.33
C PHE A 382 20.02 -13.26 8.07
N ARG A 383 20.61 -13.90 9.08
CA ARG A 383 20.86 -15.36 9.16
C ARG A 383 20.87 -15.87 10.60
#